data_AF-T0NAT9-F1
#
_entry.id   AF-T0NAT9-F1
#
_cell.length_a   1.000
_cell.length_b   1.000
_cell.length_c   1.000
_cell.angle_alpha   90.00
_cell.angle_beta   90.00
_cell.angle_gamma   90.00
#
_symmetry.space_group_name_H-M   'P 1'
#
loop_
_entity.id
_entity.type
_entity.pdbx_description
1 polymer ?
#
loop_
_entity_poly.entity_id
_entity_poly.type
_entity_poly.pdbx_seq_one_letter_code
_entity_poly.pdbx_strand_id
1 'polypeptide(L)'
;MIALGKFWGIVCIVLSCICFLKFIVHIFYHNFIRGLSKRGSRKLIDNTKKLMKILEKNHGLCGMGAFLALVVHTTIMYNNIGFSLSGFLAALALLFAIFIGIMNKFMYRNRSGKFTQYHVIGALAAILLILLHININ
;
A
#
# COMPACT_ATOMS: atom_id res chain seq x y z
N MET A 1 18.56 4.35 -19.38
CA MET A 1 18.12 3.25 -18.49
C MET A 1 17.78 3.73 -17.07
N ILE A 2 18.61 4.56 -16.44
CA ILE A 2 18.33 5.11 -15.08
C ILE A 2 16.96 5.84 -15.00
N ALA A 3 16.63 6.70 -15.98
CA ALA A 3 15.35 7.41 -16.00
C ALA A 3 14.14 6.45 -16.00
N LEU A 4 14.26 5.33 -16.71
CA LEU A 4 13.23 4.28 -16.72
C LEU A 4 13.13 3.58 -15.35
N GLY A 5 14.26 3.32 -14.69
CA GLY A 5 14.28 2.81 -13.32
C GLY A 5 13.57 3.75 -12.35
N LYS A 6 13.85 5.06 -12.42
CA LYS A 6 13.16 6.09 -11.62
C LYS A 6 11.65 6.13 -11.90
N PHE A 7 11.24 6.04 -13.16
CA PHE A 7 9.84 5.97 -13.55
C PHE A 7 9.11 4.80 -12.86
N TRP A 8 9.67 3.60 -12.91
CA TRP A 8 9.08 2.44 -12.22
C TRP A 8 9.06 2.59 -10.70
N GLY A 9 10.03 3.29 -10.12
CA GLY A 9 10.01 3.70 -8.71
C GLY A 9 8.81 4.58 -8.38
N ILE A 10 8.53 5.59 -9.21
CA ILE A 10 7.36 6.48 -9.06
C ILE A 10 6.06 5.67 -9.18
N VAL A 11 5.96 4.78 -10.17
CA VAL A 11 4.78 3.90 -10.33
C VAL A 11 4.55 3.05 -9.08
N CYS A 12 5.62 2.47 -8.51
CA CYS A 12 5.55 1.70 -7.26
C CYS A 12 5.00 2.56 -6.10
N ILE A 13 5.50 3.79 -5.95
CA ILE A 13 5.05 4.73 -4.91
C ILE A 13 3.57 5.07 -5.09
N VAL A 14 3.15 5.44 -6.31
CA VAL A 14 1.75 5.81 -6.59
C VAL A 14 0.79 4.67 -6.26
N LEU A 15 1.11 3.45 -6.68
CA LEU A 15 0.29 2.28 -6.39
C LEU A 15 0.27 1.95 -4.88
N SER A 16 1.40 2.10 -4.20
CA SER A 16 1.48 1.94 -2.74
C SER A 16 0.65 3.00 -1.99
N CYS A 17 0.65 4.25 -2.46
CA CYS A 17 -0.19 5.32 -1.91
C CYS A 17 -1.68 5.02 -2.07
N ILE A 18 -2.12 4.47 -3.20
CA ILE A 18 -3.52 4.04 -3.38
C ILE A 18 -3.86 2.91 -2.41
N CYS A 19 -2.95 1.97 -2.20
CA CYS A 19 -3.12 0.92 -1.20
C CYS A 19 -3.26 1.48 0.22
N PHE A 20 -2.47 2.50 0.57
CA PHE A 20 -2.52 3.17 1.86
C PHE A 20 -3.79 4.02 2.04
N LEU A 21 -4.27 4.67 0.98
CA LEU A 21 -5.49 5.46 1.01
C LEU A 21 -6.71 4.65 1.49
N LYS A 22 -6.77 3.35 1.15
CA LYS A 22 -7.77 2.43 1.70
C LYS A 22 -7.78 2.46 3.24
N PHE A 23 -6.62 2.40 3.87
CA PHE A 23 -6.50 2.39 5.33
C PHE A 23 -6.96 3.71 5.93
N ILE A 24 -6.54 4.84 5.35
CA ILE A 24 -6.99 6.18 5.77
C ILE A 24 -8.52 6.30 5.69
N VAL A 25 -9.11 5.92 4.55
CA VAL A 25 -10.57 5.99 4.34
C VAL A 25 -11.31 5.07 5.32
N HIS A 26 -10.74 3.89 5.61
CA HIS A 26 -11.32 2.97 6.59
C HIS A 26 -11.34 3.57 8.01
N ILE A 27 -10.21 4.12 8.47
CA ILE A 27 -10.14 4.83 9.76
C ILE A 27 -11.13 6.00 9.79
N PHE A 28 -11.13 6.82 8.75
CA PHE A 28 -12.00 7.98 8.66
C PHE A 28 -13.48 7.57 8.76
N TYR A 29 -13.88 6.53 8.03
CA TYR A 29 -15.25 6.02 8.08
C TYR A 29 -15.63 5.55 9.49
N HIS A 30 -14.78 4.76 10.13
CA HIS A 30 -15.08 4.16 11.42
C HIS A 30 -15.09 5.17 12.58
N ASN A 31 -14.18 6.14 12.57
CA ASN A 31 -14.04 7.11 13.65
C ASN A 31 -15.00 8.31 13.51
N PHE A 32 -15.33 8.73 12.29
CA PHE A 32 -16.06 9.99 12.08
C PHE A 32 -17.41 9.81 11.37
N ILE A 33 -17.56 8.82 10.48
CA ILE A 33 -18.74 8.72 9.60
C ILE A 33 -19.79 7.75 10.13
N ARG A 34 -19.37 6.62 10.71
CA ARG A 34 -20.28 5.52 11.12
C ARG A 34 -21.37 5.96 12.10
N GLY A 35 -21.08 6.93 12.97
CA GLY A 35 -21.99 7.44 13.99
C GLY A 35 -22.90 8.59 13.56
N LEU A 36 -22.76 9.10 12.33
CA LEU A 36 -23.54 10.26 11.87
C LEU A 36 -25.02 9.90 11.64
N SER A 37 -25.90 10.84 11.98
CA SER A 37 -27.34 10.71 11.69
C SER A 37 -27.60 10.70 10.18
N LYS A 38 -28.33 9.67 9.72
CA LYS A 38 -28.68 9.50 8.30
C LYS A 38 -29.58 10.62 7.75
N ARG A 39 -30.29 11.37 8.60
CA ARG A 39 -31.26 12.39 8.16
C ARG A 39 -30.60 13.60 7.49
N GLY A 40 -29.36 13.95 7.88
CA GLY A 40 -28.62 15.10 7.33
C GLY A 40 -27.33 14.75 6.59
N SER A 41 -26.77 13.55 6.80
CA SER A 41 -25.44 13.18 6.28
C SER A 41 -25.44 12.00 5.30
N ARG A 42 -26.62 11.59 4.82
CA ARG A 42 -26.77 10.40 3.95
C ARG A 42 -25.81 10.37 2.77
N LYS A 43 -25.71 11.49 2.03
CA LYS A 43 -24.83 11.61 0.85
C LYS A 43 -23.35 11.39 1.21
N LEU A 44 -22.89 11.95 2.34
CA LEU A 44 -21.53 11.76 2.82
C LEU A 44 -21.27 10.31 3.21
N ILE A 45 -22.18 9.68 3.97
CA ILE A 45 -22.08 8.27 4.37
C ILE A 45 -22.00 7.37 3.14
N ASP A 46 -22.89 7.56 2.17
CA ASP A 46 -22.99 6.72 0.98
C ASP A 46 -21.78 6.91 0.06
N ASN A 47 -21.29 8.15 -0.11
CA ASN A 47 -20.07 8.43 -0.86
C ASN A 47 -18.83 7.78 -0.23
N THR A 48 -18.66 7.88 1.08
CA THR A 48 -17.52 7.27 1.80
C THR A 48 -17.57 5.75 1.68
N LYS A 49 -18.75 5.12 1.82
CA LYS A 49 -18.93 3.68 1.59
C LYS A 49 -18.58 3.28 0.16
N LYS A 50 -19.02 4.06 -0.83
CA LYS A 50 -18.71 3.81 -2.25
C LYS A 50 -17.20 3.89 -2.49
N LEU A 51 -16.53 4.91 -1.96
CA LEU A 51 -15.07 5.06 -2.05
C LEU A 51 -14.35 3.88 -1.40
N MET A 52 -14.73 3.52 -0.18
CA MET A 52 -14.14 2.36 0.53
C MET A 52 -14.29 1.06 -0.28
N LYS A 53 -15.46 0.83 -0.90
CA LYS A 53 -15.70 -0.35 -1.75
C LYS A 53 -14.83 -0.36 -3.02
N ILE A 54 -14.64 0.79 -3.66
CA ILE A 54 -13.75 0.93 -4.83
C ILE A 54 -12.30 0.62 -4.42
N LEU A 55 -11.83 1.21 -3.32
CA LEU A 55 -10.48 0.98 -2.81
C LEU A 55 -10.28 -0.48 -2.40
N GLU A 56 -11.23 -1.11 -1.72
CA GLU A 56 -11.14 -2.53 -1.33
C GLU A 56 -11.07 -3.46 -2.56
N LYS A 57 -11.90 -3.20 -3.58
CA LYS A 57 -11.91 -4.02 -4.81
C LYS A 57 -10.58 -3.94 -5.56
N ASN A 58 -9.98 -2.75 -5.62
CA ASN A 58 -8.76 -2.53 -6.40
C ASN A 58 -7.47 -2.72 -5.59
N HIS A 59 -7.53 -2.77 -4.25
CA HIS A 59 -6.35 -2.86 -3.37
C HIS A 59 -5.41 -4.01 -3.74
N GLY A 60 -5.95 -5.21 -4.00
CA GLY A 60 -5.12 -6.36 -4.40
C GLY A 60 -4.44 -6.17 -5.75
N LEU A 61 -5.12 -5.52 -6.71
CA LEU A 61 -4.55 -5.21 -8.02
C LEU A 61 -3.45 -4.15 -7.91
N CYS A 62 -3.69 -3.09 -7.14
CA CYS A 62 -2.69 -2.06 -6.87
C CYS A 62 -1.47 -2.65 -6.14
N GLY A 63 -1.67 -3.52 -5.15
CA GLY A 63 -0.58 -4.22 -4.46
C GLY A 63 0.26 -5.08 -5.40
N MET A 64 -0.37 -5.84 -6.29
CA MET A 64 0.35 -6.63 -7.32
C MET A 64 1.08 -5.73 -8.33
N GLY A 65 0.46 -4.64 -8.76
CA GLY A 65 1.12 -3.67 -9.63
C GLY A 65 2.33 -3.00 -8.97
N ALA A 66 2.25 -2.68 -7.67
CA ALA A 66 3.37 -2.16 -6.89
C ALA A 66 4.50 -3.18 -6.79
N PHE A 67 4.18 -4.47 -6.61
CA PHE A 67 5.17 -5.55 -6.63
C PHE A 67 5.91 -5.62 -7.96
N LEU A 68 5.17 -5.65 -9.09
CA LEU A 68 5.80 -5.69 -10.42
C LEU A 68 6.67 -4.46 -10.67
N ALA A 69 6.17 -3.27 -10.32
CA ALA A 69 6.93 -2.03 -10.43
C ALA A 69 8.20 -2.04 -9.57
N LEU A 70 8.13 -2.58 -8.34
CA LEU A 70 9.29 -2.76 -7.46
C LEU A 70 10.33 -3.67 -8.09
N VAL A 71 9.93 -4.84 -8.60
CA VAL A 71 10.85 -5.79 -9.24
C VAL A 71 11.58 -5.13 -10.41
N VAL A 72 10.84 -4.48 -11.33
CA VAL A 72 11.44 -3.79 -12.48
C VAL A 72 12.35 -2.65 -12.04
N HIS A 73 11.91 -1.83 -11.08
CA HIS A 73 12.71 -0.75 -10.51
C HIS A 73 14.03 -1.28 -9.93
N THR A 74 13.97 -2.26 -9.03
CA THR A 74 15.14 -2.82 -8.35
C THR A 74 16.10 -3.46 -9.36
N THR A 75 15.60 -4.22 -10.34
CA THR A 75 16.46 -4.82 -11.38
C THR A 75 17.18 -3.77 -12.20
N ILE A 76 16.49 -2.72 -12.67
CA ILE A 76 17.13 -1.66 -13.45
C ILE A 76 18.14 -0.89 -12.59
N MET A 77 17.75 -0.48 -11.40
CA MET A 77 18.60 0.34 -10.53
C MET A 77 19.85 -0.42 -10.08
N TYR A 78 19.73 -1.70 -9.71
CA TYR A 78 20.88 -2.52 -9.33
C TYR A 78 21.91 -2.63 -10.47
N ASN A 79 21.46 -2.84 -11.71
CA ASN A 79 22.36 -2.95 -12.85
C ASN A 79 23.00 -1.62 -13.29
N ASN A 80 22.42 -0.47 -12.94
CA ASN A 80 22.89 0.84 -13.42
C ASN A 80 23.61 1.67 -12.35
N ILE A 81 23.21 1.54 -11.08
CA ILE A 81 23.70 2.35 -9.95
C ILE A 81 24.31 1.45 -8.87
N GLY A 82 23.98 0.16 -8.84
CA GLY A 82 24.48 -0.79 -7.87
C GLY A 82 23.55 -0.95 -6.66
N PHE A 83 24.10 -1.55 -5.60
CA PHE A 83 23.35 -1.84 -4.38
C PHE A 83 23.12 -0.58 -3.54
N SER A 84 21.88 -0.40 -3.09
CA SER A 84 21.50 0.63 -2.10
C SER A 84 20.88 -0.07 -0.89
N LEU A 85 21.49 0.10 0.28
CA LEU A 85 20.98 -0.52 1.52
C LEU A 85 19.58 0.00 1.87
N SER A 86 19.34 1.31 1.74
CA SER A 86 18.01 1.90 2.01
C SER A 86 16.96 1.41 1.01
N GLY A 87 17.34 1.24 -0.26
CA GLY A 87 16.45 0.68 -1.30
C GLY A 87 16.13 -0.78 -1.04
N PHE A 88 17.11 -1.57 -0.60
CA PHE A 88 16.92 -2.98 -0.24
C PHE A 88 15.98 -3.13 0.96
N LEU A 89 16.18 -2.34 2.03
CA LEU A 89 15.29 -2.37 3.21
C LEU A 89 13.86 -1.97 2.86
N ALA A 90 13.68 -0.93 2.04
CA ALA A 90 12.37 -0.51 1.55
C ALA A 90 11.67 -1.61 0.73
N ALA A 91 12.41 -2.25 -0.19
CA ALA A 91 11.91 -3.36 -0.99
C ALA A 91 11.49 -4.54 -0.12
N LEU A 92 12.32 -4.92 0.86
CA LEU A 92 12.04 -6.04 1.77
C LEU A 92 10.78 -5.79 2.61
N ALA A 93 10.63 -4.58 3.16
CA ALA A 93 9.45 -4.22 3.94
C ALA A 93 8.16 -4.22 3.09
N LEU A 94 8.23 -3.71 1.85
CA LEU A 94 7.09 -3.74 0.93
C LEU A 94 6.73 -5.18 0.53
N LEU A 95 7.73 -6.02 0.23
CA LEU A 95 7.53 -7.44 -0.06
C LEU A 95 6.90 -8.19 1.12
N PHE A 96 7.37 -7.93 2.34
CA PHE A 96 6.77 -8.47 3.55
C PHE A 96 5.29 -8.08 3.66
N ALA A 97 4.97 -6.80 3.49
CA ALA A 97 3.58 -6.33 3.54
C ALA A 97 2.70 -7.01 2.49
N ILE A 98 3.18 -7.13 1.25
CA ILE A 98 2.46 -7.78 0.15
C ILE A 98 2.26 -9.27 0.44
N PHE A 99 3.30 -9.96 0.90
CA PHE A 99 3.23 -11.37 1.26
C PHE A 99 2.17 -11.63 2.34
N ILE A 100 2.20 -10.86 3.44
CA ILE A 100 1.19 -10.98 4.49
C ILE A 100 -0.21 -10.66 3.95
N GLY A 101 -0.33 -9.67 3.04
CA GLY A 101 -1.60 -9.33 2.38
C GLY A 101 -2.18 -10.48 1.55
N ILE A 102 -1.33 -11.18 0.79
CA ILE A 102 -1.69 -12.37 0.01
C ILE A 102 -2.10 -13.51 0.95
N MET A 103 -1.29 -13.80 1.98
CA MET A 103 -1.59 -14.84 2.97
C MET A 103 -2.93 -14.58 3.67
N ASN A 104 -3.19 -13.34 4.09
CA ASN A 104 -4.47 -12.97 4.72
C ASN A 104 -5.66 -13.15 3.77
N LYS A 105 -5.47 -12.98 2.45
CA LYS A 105 -6.53 -13.17 1.46
C LYS A 105 -6.83 -14.64 1.19
N PHE A 106 -5.81 -15.50 1.12
CA PHE A 106 -5.95 -16.90 0.67
C PHE A 106 -6.02 -17.92 1.80
N MET A 107 -5.31 -17.73 2.91
CA MET A 107 -5.24 -18.72 3.99
C MET A 107 -6.34 -18.54 5.05
N TYR A 108 -6.76 -17.31 5.33
CA TYR A 108 -7.69 -17.03 6.42
C TYR A 108 -9.03 -16.53 5.88
N ARG A 109 -10.01 -17.43 5.79
CA ARG A 109 -11.40 -17.09 5.46
C ARG A 109 -12.01 -16.11 6.46
N ASN A 110 -11.47 -16.06 7.69
CA ASN A 110 -11.84 -15.13 8.75
C ASN A 110 -10.85 -13.95 8.80
N ARG A 111 -11.22 -12.80 8.22
CA ARG A 111 -10.37 -11.60 8.02
C ARG A 111 -10.01 -10.83 9.32
N SER A 112 -10.32 -11.38 10.49
CA SER A 112 -10.26 -10.70 11.81
C SER A 112 -9.16 -11.25 12.72
N GLY A 113 -7.95 -11.41 12.19
CA GLY A 113 -6.81 -11.99 12.93
C GLY A 113 -5.61 -11.07 13.08
N LYS A 114 -4.64 -11.53 13.87
CA LYS A 114 -3.30 -10.91 14.07
C LYS A 114 -2.59 -10.59 12.74
N PHE A 115 -2.86 -11.36 11.68
CA PHE A 115 -2.32 -11.11 10.32
C PHE A 115 -2.71 -9.76 9.74
N THR A 116 -3.93 -9.27 9.99
CA THR A 116 -4.34 -7.92 9.55
C THR A 116 -3.50 -6.85 10.28
N GLN A 117 -3.20 -7.06 11.56
CA GLN A 117 -2.32 -6.16 12.32
C GLN A 117 -0.89 -6.20 11.78
N TYR A 118 -0.33 -7.39 11.53
CA TYR A 118 1.00 -7.53 10.94
C TYR A 118 1.10 -6.92 9.53
N HIS A 119 0.05 -7.05 8.71
CA HIS A 119 -0.02 -6.40 7.41
C HIS A 119 0.04 -4.88 7.52
N VAL A 120 -0.73 -4.30 8.45
CA VAL A 120 -0.75 -2.85 8.69
C VAL A 120 0.60 -2.36 9.21
N ILE A 121 1.20 -3.06 10.19
CA ILE A 121 2.53 -2.72 10.71
C ILE A 121 3.58 -2.79 9.60
N GLY A 122 3.57 -3.86 8.80
CA GLY A 122 4.47 -4.02 7.66
C GLY A 122 4.29 -2.92 6.61
N ALA A 123 3.05 -2.54 6.31
CA ALA A 123 2.77 -1.45 5.38
C ALA A 123 3.25 -0.09 5.90
N LEU A 124 3.09 0.20 7.20
CA LEU A 124 3.62 1.42 7.81
C LEU A 124 5.15 1.46 7.79
N ALA A 125 5.80 0.33 8.11
CA ALA A 125 7.26 0.20 8.02
C ALA A 125 7.75 0.41 6.58
N ALA A 126 7.06 -0.16 5.59
CA ALA A 126 7.38 0.03 4.18
C ALA A 126 7.30 1.51 3.77
N ILE A 127 6.26 2.23 4.19
CA ILE A 127 6.12 3.68 3.92
C ILE A 127 7.30 4.46 4.50
N LEU A 128 7.65 4.22 5.76
CA LEU A 128 8.76 4.92 6.41
C LEU A 128 10.09 4.67 5.69
N LEU A 129 10.37 3.42 5.31
CA LEU A 129 11.60 3.06 4.62
C LEU A 129 11.63 3.57 3.19
N ILE A 130 10.50 3.63 2.48
CA ILE A 130 10.40 4.25 1.15
C ILE A 130 10.70 5.75 1.26
N LEU A 131 10.11 6.45 2.23
CA LEU A 131 10.38 7.88 2.44
C LEU A 131 11.84 8.13 2.78
N LEU A 132 12.43 7.29 3.63
CA LEU A 132 13.86 7.34 3.96
C LEU A 132 14.72 7.13 2.72
N HIS A 133 14.40 6.13 1.88
CA HIS A 133 15.13 5.85 0.66
C HIS A 133 15.11 7.04 -0.32
N ILE A 134 13.95 7.68 -0.49
CA ILE A 134 13.77 8.87 -1.34
C ILE A 134 14.54 10.08 -0.79
N ASN A 135 14.63 10.24 0.52
CA ASN A 135 15.35 11.37 1.11
C ASN A 135 16.88 11.22 0.98
N ILE A 136 17.38 9.98 0.96
CA ILE A 136 18.82 9.69 0.90
C ILE A 136 19.36 9.64 -0.54
N ASN A 137 18.52 9.35 -1.55
CA ASN A 137 18.95 9.10 -2.95
C ASN A 137 18.18 9.94 -3.97
#